data_AF-A0A3D3W7H5-F1
#
_entry.id   AF-A0A3D3W7H5-F1
#
_cell.length_a   1.000
_cell.length_b   1.000
_cell.length_c   1.000
_cell.angle_alpha   90.00
_cell.angle_beta   90.00
_cell.angle_gamma   90.00
#
_symmetry.space_group_name_H-M   'P 1'
#
loop_
_entity.id
_entity.type
_entity.pdbx_description
1 polymer ?
#
loop_
_entity_poly.entity_id
_entity_poly.type
_entity_poly.pdbx_seq_one_letter_code
_entity_poly.pdbx_strand_id
1 'polypeptide(L)'
;VAAQAEPTKPQKSVASPVDSAPEAKSGEKSVADVSPRSGGADPGSFLMLLPETPVSEGGTWKEEFLVQVRGGQDLQLPVQILRTYRLESVENGIAKVTFRSSVRTPLRGTVVRSQLIQATPSGSFLLDLKRGLMVRREFRWNETVIGALGPESILASHGNQTDELLEEAAEPVAN
;
A
#
# COMPACT_ATOMS: atom_id res chain seq x y z
N VAL A 1 -49.88 -28.75 -46.20
CA VAL A 1 -50.27 -27.33 -46.40
C VAL A 1 -49.02 -26.57 -46.81
N ALA A 2 -49.13 -25.77 -47.86
CA ALA A 2 -48.06 -25.27 -48.72
C ALA A 2 -47.38 -23.97 -48.26
N ALA A 3 -46.22 -23.69 -48.87
CA ALA A 3 -45.51 -22.41 -49.17
C ALA A 3 -44.02 -22.49 -48.73
N GLN A 4 -43.03 -22.80 -49.60
CA GLN A 4 -42.36 -21.96 -50.65
C GLN A 4 -41.81 -20.62 -50.10
N ALA A 5 -40.60 -20.10 -50.38
CA ALA A 5 -39.41 -20.52 -51.13
C ALA A 5 -38.23 -19.56 -50.80
N GLU A 6 -37.01 -20.04 -51.05
CA GLU A 6 -35.62 -19.48 -51.06
C GLU A 6 -35.38 -18.13 -51.83
N PRO A 7 -34.13 -17.62 -52.05
CA PRO A 7 -32.81 -17.69 -51.35
C PRO A 7 -32.04 -16.32 -51.34
N THR A 8 -30.77 -16.26 -50.86
CA THR A 8 -29.57 -15.65 -51.55
C THR A 8 -28.43 -15.25 -50.58
N LYS A 9 -27.25 -15.86 -50.76
CA LYS A 9 -25.86 -15.53 -50.27
C LYS A 9 -25.19 -14.53 -51.28
N PRO A 10 -23.92 -14.00 -51.17
CA PRO A 10 -22.80 -14.21 -50.21
C PRO A 10 -21.91 -12.97 -49.84
N GLN A 11 -20.95 -13.19 -48.92
CA GLN A 11 -19.55 -12.67 -48.73
C GLN A 11 -19.04 -11.28 -49.21
N LYS A 12 -18.31 -10.57 -48.31
CA LYS A 12 -16.94 -9.96 -48.43
C LYS A 12 -16.64 -9.14 -47.16
N SER A 13 -15.64 -9.45 -46.31
CA SER A 13 -14.19 -9.22 -46.41
C SER A 13 -13.72 -7.75 -46.34
N VAL A 14 -12.90 -7.49 -45.31
CA VAL A 14 -11.83 -6.48 -45.13
C VAL A 14 -12.22 -5.02 -44.86
N ALA A 15 -11.82 -4.49 -43.69
CA ALA A 15 -10.80 -3.42 -43.55
C ALA A 15 -10.85 -2.76 -42.15
N SER A 16 -9.70 -2.72 -41.47
CA SER A 16 -9.39 -1.68 -40.48
C SER A 16 -9.27 -0.32 -41.16
N PRO A 17 -9.41 0.78 -40.39
CA PRO A 17 -8.39 1.81 -40.51
C PRO A 17 -7.88 2.32 -39.15
N VAL A 18 -6.59 2.68 -39.19
CA VAL A 18 -5.82 3.42 -38.18
C VAL A 18 -6.09 4.93 -38.33
N ASP A 19 -5.93 5.63 -37.21
CA ASP A 19 -5.72 7.07 -37.00
C ASP A 19 -6.86 8.07 -37.26
N SER A 20 -7.18 8.83 -36.21
CA SER A 20 -7.06 10.31 -36.19
C SER A 20 -7.34 10.84 -34.78
N ALA A 21 -6.32 11.45 -34.18
CA ALA A 21 -6.49 12.37 -33.06
C ALA A 21 -7.37 13.57 -33.46
N PRO A 22 -7.95 14.29 -32.47
CA PRO A 22 -7.69 15.72 -32.47
C PRO A 22 -7.34 16.27 -31.08
N GLU A 23 -6.26 17.05 -31.10
CA GLU A 23 -6.16 18.42 -30.59
C GLU A 23 -6.40 18.71 -29.11
N ALA A 24 -5.29 19.06 -28.48
CA ALA A 24 -5.19 19.67 -27.16
C ALA A 24 -6.04 20.95 -27.06
N LYS A 25 -6.78 21.07 -25.96
CA LYS A 25 -7.09 22.36 -25.35
C LYS A 25 -6.50 22.42 -23.95
N SER A 26 -5.60 23.39 -23.80
CA SER A 26 -5.04 23.87 -22.55
C SER A 26 -6.16 24.33 -21.62
N GLY A 27 -6.26 23.68 -20.46
CA GLY A 27 -7.08 24.08 -19.33
C GLY A 27 -6.29 23.80 -18.06
N GLU A 28 -5.88 24.89 -17.40
CA GLU A 28 -5.47 25.02 -16.00
C GLU A 28 -5.34 23.71 -15.20
N LYS A 29 -4.11 23.33 -14.81
CA LYS A 29 -3.87 22.26 -13.85
C LYS A 29 -4.45 22.67 -12.48
N SER A 30 -5.73 22.41 -12.29
CA SER A 30 -6.38 22.40 -10.99
C SER A 30 -5.71 21.31 -10.14
N VAL A 31 -5.18 21.71 -8.98
CA VAL A 31 -4.50 20.84 -8.00
C VAL A 31 -5.50 19.96 -7.23
N ALA A 32 -6.67 19.69 -7.82
CA ALA A 32 -7.80 19.05 -7.17
C ALA A 32 -8.24 17.81 -7.93
N ASP A 33 -7.37 16.80 -7.98
CA ASP A 33 -7.77 15.39 -7.86
C ASP A 33 -6.52 14.53 -7.61
N VAL A 34 -5.91 14.69 -6.42
CA VAL A 34 -5.07 13.61 -5.91
C VAL A 34 -6.04 12.60 -5.30
N SER A 35 -6.58 11.72 -6.14
CA SER A 35 -7.15 10.46 -5.66
C SER A 35 -6.19 9.87 -4.63
N PRO A 36 -6.66 9.36 -3.47
CA PRO A 36 -5.77 8.81 -2.45
C PRO A 36 -4.86 7.83 -3.16
N ARG A 37 -3.54 8.04 -3.10
CA ARG A 37 -2.56 7.11 -3.67
C ARG A 37 -2.86 5.76 -3.03
N SER A 38 -3.62 4.93 -3.74
CA SER A 38 -3.87 3.55 -3.34
C SER A 38 -2.52 2.87 -3.52
N GLY A 39 -1.76 2.83 -2.42
CA GLY A 39 -0.55 2.04 -2.30
C GLY A 39 -0.94 0.58 -2.48
N GLY A 40 -0.98 0.14 -3.74
CA GLY A 40 -1.17 -1.25 -4.09
C GLY A 40 0.03 -2.04 -3.58
N ALA A 41 -0.22 -2.74 -2.47
CA ALA A 41 0.63 -3.65 -1.70
C ALA A 41 1.77 -3.00 -0.90
N ASP A 42 1.63 -2.85 0.43
CA ASP A 42 2.84 -2.79 1.22
C ASP A 42 2.82 -3.30 2.69
N PRO A 43 3.35 -4.51 2.94
CA PRO A 43 3.74 -5.00 4.26
C PRO A 43 5.10 -4.48 4.76
N GLY A 44 5.57 -3.31 4.31
CA GLY A 44 6.84 -2.72 4.74
C GLY A 44 7.27 -1.43 4.04
N SER A 45 6.32 -0.60 3.58
CA SER A 45 6.60 0.57 2.73
C SER A 45 7.82 1.32 3.19
N PHE A 46 8.75 1.51 2.24
CA PHE A 46 9.98 2.26 2.45
C PHE A 46 9.70 3.63 3.04
N LEU A 47 8.63 4.26 2.56
CA LEU A 47 8.27 5.61 2.94
C LEU A 47 6.97 5.62 3.76
N MET A 48 7.04 6.35 4.86
CA MET A 48 5.86 6.84 5.58
C MET A 48 5.20 7.94 4.76
N LEU A 49 3.88 7.87 4.61
CA LEU A 49 3.11 9.00 4.10
C LEU A 49 3.11 10.12 5.14
N LEU A 50 3.61 11.28 4.76
CA LEU A 50 3.57 12.49 5.58
C LEU A 50 2.12 13.01 5.66
N PRO A 51 1.75 13.67 6.77
CA PRO A 51 0.42 14.25 6.92
C PRO A 51 0.23 15.41 5.92
N GLU A 52 -1.00 15.57 5.41
CA GLU A 52 -1.37 16.68 4.52
C GLU A 52 -1.32 18.04 5.24
N THR A 53 -1.60 18.03 6.54
CA THR A 53 -1.56 19.20 7.41
C THR A 53 -0.37 19.10 8.37
N PRO A 54 0.30 20.22 8.69
CA PRO A 54 1.37 20.22 9.69
C PRO A 54 0.89 19.66 11.04
N VAL A 55 1.72 18.82 11.65
CA VAL A 55 1.47 18.24 12.97
C VAL A 55 2.50 18.77 13.96
N SER A 56 2.05 19.14 15.16
CA SER A 56 2.95 19.42 16.28
C SER A 56 3.40 18.12 16.95
N GLU A 57 4.40 18.20 17.81
CA GLU A 57 4.79 17.08 18.68
C GLU A 57 3.58 16.56 19.47
N GLY A 58 3.47 15.24 19.58
CA GLY A 58 2.30 14.54 20.09
C GLY A 58 1.12 14.44 19.13
N GLY A 59 1.17 15.09 17.98
CA GLY A 59 0.19 14.98 16.90
C GLY A 59 0.18 13.60 16.24
N THR A 60 -0.96 13.24 15.65
CA THR A 60 -1.15 11.92 15.01
C THR A 60 -1.83 12.06 13.67
N TRP A 61 -1.49 11.16 12.74
CA TRP A 61 -2.17 11.03 11.45
C TRP A 61 -2.31 9.55 11.09
N LYS A 62 -3.16 9.29 10.09
CA LYS A 62 -3.59 7.93 9.73
C LYS A 62 -3.36 7.69 8.26
N GLU A 63 -3.02 6.45 7.95
CA GLU A 63 -2.90 5.91 6.61
C GLU A 63 -3.71 4.61 6.54
N GLU A 64 -4.45 4.45 5.45
CA GLU A 64 -5.23 3.25 5.19
C GLU A 64 -4.81 2.63 3.86
N PHE A 65 -4.52 1.33 3.87
CA PHE A 65 -4.16 0.57 2.66
C PHE A 65 -4.73 -0.84 2.67
N LEU A 66 -4.89 -1.41 1.48
CA LEU A 66 -5.43 -2.75 1.28
C LEU A 66 -4.31 -3.78 1.15
N VAL A 67 -4.48 -4.90 1.83
CA VAL A 67 -3.61 -6.08 1.73
C VAL A 67 -4.46 -7.25 1.23
N GLN A 68 -4.02 -7.89 0.16
CA GLN A 68 -4.69 -9.08 -0.38
C GLN A 68 -4.26 -10.31 0.42
N VAL A 69 -5.22 -11.07 0.94
CA VAL A 69 -4.99 -12.32 1.66
C VAL A 69 -5.79 -13.45 1.05
N ARG A 70 -5.30 -14.68 1.19
CA ARG A 70 -6.01 -15.87 0.72
C ARG A 70 -7.12 -16.23 1.70
N GLY A 71 -8.36 -16.19 1.23
CA GLY A 71 -9.57 -16.53 2.01
C GLY A 71 -10.07 -17.97 1.84
N GLY A 72 -9.56 -18.71 0.87
CA GLY A 72 -10.00 -20.08 0.51
C GLY A 72 -9.37 -20.55 -0.81
N GLN A 73 -9.91 -21.62 -1.41
CA GLN A 73 -9.50 -22.04 -2.77
C GLN A 73 -9.82 -20.90 -3.75
N ASP A 74 -8.77 -20.28 -4.28
CA ASP A 74 -8.77 -19.22 -5.31
C ASP A 74 -9.47 -17.90 -4.96
N LEU A 75 -9.85 -17.68 -3.69
CA LEU A 75 -10.43 -16.41 -3.24
C LEU A 75 -9.38 -15.50 -2.61
N GLN A 76 -9.10 -14.36 -3.24
CA GLN A 76 -8.38 -13.24 -2.64
C GLN A 76 -9.38 -12.32 -1.93
N LEU A 77 -9.09 -12.01 -0.67
CA LEU A 77 -9.87 -11.11 0.16
C LEU A 77 -9.07 -9.81 0.40
N PRO A 78 -9.61 -8.65 0.04
CA PRO A 78 -9.00 -7.38 0.41
C PRO A 78 -9.23 -7.12 1.91
N VAL A 79 -8.14 -6.95 2.65
CA VAL A 79 -8.16 -6.57 4.06
C VAL A 79 -7.66 -5.14 4.21
N GLN A 80 -8.48 -4.29 4.82
CA GLN A 80 -8.11 -2.92 5.14
C GLN A 80 -7.24 -2.89 6.39
N ILE A 81 -6.05 -2.32 6.25
CA ILE A 81 -5.14 -2.01 7.35
C ILE A 81 -5.22 -0.51 7.64
N LEU A 82 -5.24 -0.17 8.93
CA LEU A 82 -5.10 1.18 9.45
C LEU A 82 -3.74 1.29 10.14
N ARG A 83 -2.88 2.17 9.63
CA ARG A 83 -1.62 2.55 10.26
C ARG A 83 -1.80 3.94 10.88
N THR A 84 -1.52 4.05 12.17
CA THR A 84 -1.56 5.32 12.89
C THR A 84 -0.14 5.72 13.26
N TYR A 85 0.23 6.94 12.87
CA TYR A 85 1.52 7.55 13.16
C TYR A 85 1.38 8.59 14.28
N ARG A 86 2.47 8.81 15.01
CA ARG A 86 2.59 9.85 16.02
C ARG A 86 3.96 10.52 15.94
N LEU A 87 3.97 11.84 15.85
CA LEU A 87 5.21 12.61 16.00
C LEU A 87 5.57 12.65 17.49
N GLU A 88 6.65 11.99 17.90
CA GLU A 88 7.06 11.95 19.30
C GLU A 88 7.88 13.20 19.67
N SER A 89 8.89 13.53 18.86
CA SER A 89 9.75 14.70 19.08
C SER A 89 10.42 15.15 17.79
N VAL A 90 10.88 16.41 17.78
CA VAL A 90 11.77 16.96 16.77
C VAL A 90 13.01 17.53 17.47
N GLU A 91 14.13 16.83 17.35
CA GLU A 91 15.38 17.19 18.03
C GLU A 91 16.47 17.43 16.99
N ASN A 92 17.14 18.58 17.04
CA ASN A 92 18.21 18.95 16.10
C ASN A 92 17.82 18.84 14.61
N GLY A 93 16.53 18.98 14.28
CA GLY A 93 16.01 18.82 12.92
C GLY A 93 15.72 17.38 12.51
N ILE A 94 15.86 16.40 13.42
CA ILE A 94 15.46 15.01 13.23
C ILE A 94 14.10 14.79 13.89
N ALA A 95 13.11 14.40 13.10
CA ALA A 95 11.80 14.00 13.59
C ALA A 95 11.79 12.51 13.96
N LYS A 96 11.42 12.20 15.20
CA LYS A 96 11.11 10.85 15.65
C LYS A 96 9.63 10.59 15.55
N VAL A 97 9.25 9.64 14.69
CA VAL A 97 7.86 9.26 14.48
C VAL A 97 7.67 7.80 14.87
N THR A 98 6.66 7.49 15.66
CA THR A 98 6.25 6.11 15.95
C THR A 98 5.03 5.73 15.13
N PHE A 99 4.83 4.44 14.90
CA PHE A 99 3.62 3.96 14.26
C PHE A 99 3.15 2.62 14.80
N ARG A 100 1.86 2.37 14.63
CA ARG A 100 1.23 1.06 14.86
C ARG A 100 0.23 0.77 13.76
N SER A 101 0.29 -0.45 13.22
CA SER A 101 -0.71 -0.96 12.30
C SER A 101 -1.76 -1.83 13.01
N SER A 102 -2.98 -1.79 12.50
CA SER A 102 -4.11 -2.56 12.99
C SER A 102 -5.01 -2.99 11.83
N VAL A 103 -5.64 -4.16 11.96
CA VAL A 103 -6.61 -4.62 10.97
C VAL A 103 -7.94 -3.91 11.21
N ARG A 104 -8.47 -3.25 10.17
CA ARG A 104 -9.77 -2.54 10.22
C ARG A 104 -10.92 -3.44 9.76
N THR A 105 -10.69 -4.30 8.77
CA THR A 105 -11.70 -5.26 8.28
C THR A 105 -11.93 -6.39 9.30
N PRO A 106 -13.18 -6.71 9.68
CA PRO A 106 -13.47 -7.87 10.51
C PRO A 106 -12.99 -9.17 9.83
N LEU A 107 -12.10 -9.91 10.49
CA LEU A 107 -11.55 -11.16 9.96
C LEU A 107 -12.39 -12.35 10.42
N ARG A 108 -12.67 -13.28 9.49
CA ARG A 108 -13.24 -14.59 9.82
C ARG A 108 -12.17 -15.66 9.58
N GLY A 109 -11.69 -16.27 10.66
CA GLY A 109 -10.72 -17.36 10.61
C GLY A 109 -9.28 -16.96 10.90
N THR A 110 -8.53 -17.91 11.46
CA THR A 110 -7.16 -17.78 11.94
C THR A 110 -6.13 -17.81 10.80
N VAL A 111 -6.43 -18.52 9.71
CA VAL A 111 -5.60 -18.60 8.49
C VAL A 111 -5.45 -17.24 7.80
N VAL A 112 -6.46 -16.39 7.86
CA VAL A 112 -6.37 -15.02 7.33
C VAL A 112 -5.50 -14.16 8.24
N ARG A 113 -5.64 -14.32 9.56
CA ARG A 113 -4.85 -13.58 10.55
C ARG A 113 -3.34 -13.89 10.46
N SER A 114 -2.96 -15.14 10.22
CA SER A 114 -1.55 -15.52 10.08
C SER A 114 -0.86 -14.86 8.88
N GLN A 115 -1.60 -14.61 7.79
CA GLN A 115 -1.08 -13.91 6.60
C GLN A 115 -0.83 -12.42 6.82
N LEU A 116 -1.44 -11.83 7.86
CA LEU A 116 -1.37 -10.39 8.13
C LEU A 116 -0.28 -10.00 9.13
N ILE A 117 0.42 -10.96 9.75
CA ILE A 117 1.40 -10.70 10.82
C ILE A 117 2.43 -9.65 10.38
N GLN A 118 3.00 -9.80 9.18
CA GLN A 118 3.99 -8.85 8.64
C GLN A 118 3.36 -7.57 8.09
N ALA A 119 2.06 -7.60 7.76
CA ALA A 119 1.32 -6.42 7.29
C ALA A 119 0.88 -5.49 8.44
N THR A 120 0.93 -5.97 9.68
CA THR A 120 0.59 -5.18 10.88
C THR A 120 1.78 -4.97 11.83
N PRO A 121 2.92 -4.43 11.38
CA PRO A 121 4.04 -4.15 12.27
C PRO A 121 3.76 -2.90 13.12
N SER A 122 4.59 -2.71 14.13
CA SER A 122 4.77 -1.44 14.83
C SER A 122 6.23 -1.02 14.77
N GLY A 123 6.52 0.25 15.03
CA GLY A 123 7.89 0.70 14.86
C GLY A 123 8.08 2.20 14.94
N SER A 124 9.20 2.64 14.40
CA SER A 124 9.58 4.06 14.39
C SER A 124 10.42 4.45 13.19
N PHE A 125 10.38 5.74 12.88
CA PHE A 125 11.16 6.40 11.84
C PHE A 125 11.96 7.56 12.46
N LEU A 126 13.18 7.76 11.97
CA LEU A 126 13.96 8.97 12.16
C LEU A 126 14.10 9.66 10.80
N LEU A 127 13.57 10.86 10.68
CA LEU A 127 13.53 11.63 9.44
C LEU A 127 14.34 12.93 9.62
N ASP A 128 15.32 13.16 8.77
CA ASP A 128 15.98 14.46 8.65
C ASP A 128 15.05 15.42 7.90
N LEU A 129 14.52 16.41 8.60
CA LEU A 129 13.57 17.37 8.05
C LEU A 129 14.23 18.37 7.10
N LYS A 130 15.52 18.65 7.27
CA LYS A 130 16.25 19.60 6.41
C LYS A 130 16.61 18.98 5.08
N ARG A 131 17.10 17.74 5.11
CA ARG A 131 17.52 16.99 3.90
C ARG A 131 16.37 16.22 3.26
N GLY A 132 15.27 15.98 3.98
CA GLY A 132 14.15 15.17 3.52
C GLY A 132 14.50 13.67 3.42
N LEU A 133 15.42 13.19 4.27
CA LEU A 133 15.96 11.84 4.19
C LEU A 133 15.53 10.98 5.38
N MET A 134 15.14 9.74 5.09
CA MET A 134 14.92 8.73 6.12
C MET A 134 16.28 8.28 6.66
N VAL A 135 16.60 8.65 7.90
CA VAL A 135 17.87 8.31 8.56
C VAL A 135 17.83 6.87 9.06
N ARG A 136 16.71 6.47 9.67
CA ARG A 136 16.54 5.13 10.24
C ARG A 136 15.07 4.75 10.25
N ARG A 137 14.79 3.48 10.06
CA ARG A 137 13.47 2.90 10.30
C ARG A 137 13.57 1.57 11.02
N GLU A 138 12.61 1.31 11.90
CA GLU A 138 12.50 0.07 12.65
C GLU A 138 11.08 -0.48 12.53
N PHE A 139 10.97 -1.77 12.26
CA PHE A 139 9.72 -2.50 12.16
C PHE A 139 9.79 -3.73 13.06
N ARG A 140 8.76 -3.94 13.87
CA ARG A 140 8.69 -5.02 14.84
C ARG A 140 7.34 -5.70 14.73
N TRP A 141 7.37 -7.03 14.81
CA TRP A 141 6.18 -7.85 14.96
C TRP A 141 6.45 -8.97 15.94
N ASN A 142 5.42 -9.35 16.69
CA ASN A 142 5.45 -10.47 17.60
C ASN A 142 4.02 -10.96 17.76
N GLU A 143 3.65 -11.99 17.02
CA GLU A 143 2.30 -12.52 17.00
C GLU A 143 2.30 -14.04 17.10
N THR A 144 1.28 -14.55 17.78
CA THR A 144 1.01 -15.98 17.88
C THR A 144 -0.42 -16.25 17.45
N VAL A 145 -0.58 -17.13 16.47
CA VAL A 145 -1.87 -17.50 15.89
C VAL A 145 -2.07 -19.00 16.06
N ILE A 146 -3.06 -19.35 16.89
CA ILE A 146 -3.56 -20.72 17.01
C ILE A 146 -4.45 -21.01 15.79
N GLY A 147 -4.40 -22.21 15.26
CA GLY A 147 -5.20 -22.60 14.10
C GLY A 147 -4.67 -22.08 12.76
N ALA A 148 -3.41 -21.63 12.67
CA ALA A 148 -2.89 -20.92 11.50
C ALA A 148 -2.78 -21.78 10.22
N LEU A 149 -2.53 -23.09 10.38
CA LEU A 149 -2.37 -24.08 9.32
C LEU A 149 -3.37 -25.27 9.48
N GLY A 150 -4.41 -25.09 10.29
CA GLY A 150 -5.38 -26.12 10.68
C GLY A 150 -5.66 -26.11 12.19
N PRO A 151 -6.77 -26.73 12.67
CA PRO A 151 -7.27 -26.56 14.05
C PRO A 151 -6.24 -26.83 15.16
N GLU A 152 -5.36 -27.81 14.97
CA GLU A 152 -4.37 -28.25 15.96
C GLU A 152 -2.97 -27.62 15.76
N SER A 153 -2.88 -26.51 15.05
CA SER A 153 -1.60 -25.85 14.75
C SER A 153 -1.40 -24.56 15.55
N ILE A 154 -0.14 -24.19 15.79
CA ILE A 154 0.25 -22.88 16.34
C ILE A 154 1.33 -22.30 15.43
N LEU A 155 1.14 -21.05 15.02
CA LEU A 155 2.17 -20.25 14.36
C LEU A 155 2.60 -19.13 15.29
N ALA A 156 3.85 -19.15 15.73
CA ALA A 156 4.49 -18.00 16.36
C ALA A 156 5.42 -17.35 15.34
N SER A 157 5.32 -16.03 15.18
CA SER A 157 6.18 -15.24 14.30
C SER A 157 6.58 -13.96 15.00
N HIS A 158 7.87 -13.76 15.15
CA HIS A 158 8.46 -12.56 15.70
C HIS A 158 9.62 -12.10 14.83
N GLY A 159 9.87 -10.80 14.80
CA GLY A 159 10.97 -10.25 14.04
C GLY A 159 11.16 -8.77 14.31
N ASN A 160 12.38 -8.33 14.01
CA ASN A 160 12.75 -6.94 13.97
C ASN A 160 13.48 -6.70 12.65
N GLN A 161 13.10 -5.65 11.95
CA GLN A 161 13.79 -5.16 10.76
C GLN A 161 14.23 -3.73 11.04
N THR A 162 15.49 -3.44 10.75
CA THR A 162 16.07 -2.11 10.91
C THR A 162 16.80 -1.75 9.62
N ASP A 163 16.49 -0.59 9.07
CA ASP A 163 17.24 -0.02 7.95
C ASP A 163 17.79 1.35 8.36
N GLU A 164 19.03 1.62 7.96
CA GLU A 164 19.78 2.82 8.32
C GLU A 164 20.40 3.43 7.06
N LEU A 165 20.41 4.76 6.99
CA LEU A 165 21.06 5.49 5.92
C LEU A 165 22.59 5.43 6.11
N LEU A 166 23.29 4.91 5.11
CA LEU A 166 24.75 4.95 5.07
C LEU A 166 25.20 6.29 4.47
N GLU A 167 26.00 7.06 5.22
CA GLU A 167 26.40 8.42 4.85
C GLU A 167 27.16 8.48 3.52
N GLU A 168 27.97 7.47 3.21
CA GLU A 168 28.73 7.37 1.96
C GLU A 168 27.84 7.38 0.69
N ALA A 169 26.60 6.88 0.81
CA ALA A 169 25.64 6.87 -0.29
C ALA A 169 24.77 8.14 -0.36
N ALA A 170 24.86 9.02 0.64
CA ALA A 170 23.98 10.18 0.81
C ALA A 170 24.63 11.52 0.43
N GLU A 171 25.93 11.52 0.09
CA GLU A 171 26.63 12.65 -0.51
C GLU A 171 26.19 12.81 -1.97
N PRO A 172 25.76 14.01 -2.41
CA PRO A 172 25.47 14.23 -3.82
C PRO A 172 26.76 14.07 -4.61
N VAL A 173 26.76 13.18 -5.62
CA VAL A 173 27.86 13.10 -6.59
C VAL A 173 28.02 14.48 -7.21
N ALA A 174 29.12 15.16 -6.88
CA ALA A 174 29.44 16.46 -7.46
C ALA A 174 29.66 16.28 -8.97
N ASN A 175 28.74 16.81 -9.77
CA ASN A 175 28.90 16.99 -11.22
C ASN A 175 29.44 18.39 -11.51
#